data_AF-A0A351L2G8-F1
#
_entry.id   AF-A0A351L2G8-F1
#
_cell.length_a   1.000
_cell.length_b   1.000
_cell.length_c   1.000
_cell.angle_alpha   90.00
_cell.angle_beta   90.00
_cell.angle_gamma   90.00
#
_symmetry.space_group_name_H-M   'P 1'
#
loop_
_entity.id
_entity.type
_entity.pdbx_description
1 polymer ?
#
loop_
_entity_poly.entity_id
_entity_poly.type
_entity_poly.pdbx_seq_one_letter_code
_entity_poly.pdbx_strand_id
1 'polypeptide(L)' 'MTIAVGRAPASRGWFDVLDDWLKRDRFVFVGWSGILLFPCAYLALGGWLTGTTLVTS' A
#
# COMPACT_ATOMS: atom_id res chain seq x y z
N MET A 1 1.86 -28.57 34.55
CA MET A 1 0.60 -27.81 34.40
C MET A 1 0.86 -26.65 33.46
N THR A 2 0.68 -26.91 32.17
CA THR A 2 0.97 -25.95 31.10
C THR A 2 -0.36 -25.41 30.62
N ILE A 3 -0.62 -24.14 30.93
CA ILE A 3 -1.87 -23.47 30.57
C ILE A 3 -1.73 -23.07 29.10
N ALA A 4 -2.35 -23.85 28.20
CA ALA A 4 -2.53 -23.41 26.83
C ALA A 4 -3.56 -22.27 26.85
N VAL A 5 -3.06 -21.03 26.94
CA VAL A 5 -3.88 -19.85 26.67
C VAL A 5 -4.25 -19.94 25.19
N GLY A 6 -5.43 -20.49 24.92
CA GLY A 6 -6.04 -20.45 23.61
C GLY A 6 -6.09 -19.00 23.17
N ARG A 7 -5.34 -18.69 22.10
CA ARG A 7 -5.37 -17.38 21.45
C ARG A 7 -6.83 -17.08 21.14
N ALA A 8 -7.40 -16.08 21.81
CA ALA A 8 -8.73 -15.59 21.49
C ALA A 8 -8.79 -15.38 19.96
N PRO A 9 -9.85 -15.82 19.26
CA PRO A 9 -10.00 -15.49 17.86
C PRO A 9 -10.12 -13.97 17.78
N ALA A 10 -9.01 -13.29 17.48
CA ALA A 10 -9.06 -11.89 17.09
C ALA A 10 -10.04 -11.85 15.91
N SER A 11 -11.18 -11.21 16.10
CA SER A 11 -12.20 -11.05 15.07
C SER A 11 -11.50 -10.40 13.87
N ARG A 12 -11.26 -11.18 12.82
CA ARG A 12 -10.53 -10.72 11.64
C ARG A 12 -11.28 -9.52 11.06
N GLY A 13 -10.76 -8.33 11.32
CA GLY A 13 -11.42 -7.09 10.97
C GLY A 13 -11.26 -6.83 9.48
N TRP A 14 -12.07 -5.92 8.94
CA TRP A 14 -11.87 -5.42 7.58
C TRP A 14 -10.46 -4.81 7.40
N PHE A 15 -9.88 -4.29 8.47
CA PHE A 15 -8.51 -3.78 8.51
C PHE A 15 -7.47 -4.89 8.28
N ASP A 16 -7.63 -6.06 8.91
CA ASP A 16 -6.73 -7.21 8.70
C ASP A 16 -6.83 -7.73 7.26
N VAL A 17 -8.04 -7.74 6.70
CA VAL A 17 -8.26 -8.11 5.29
C VAL A 17 -7.58 -7.12 4.35
N LEU A 18 -7.65 -5.83 4.65
CA LEU A 18 -6.97 -4.78 3.87
C LEU A 18 -5.45 -4.90 3.99
N ASP A 19 -4.92 -5.13 5.19
CA ASP A 19 -3.48 -5.32 5.44
C ASP A 19 -2.93 -6.53 4.65
N ASP A 20 -3.63 -7.66 4.72
CA ASP A 20 -3.29 -8.88 3.98
C ASP A 20 -3.31 -8.64 2.47
N TRP A 21 -4.30 -7.91 1.96
CA TRP A 21 -4.39 -7.59 0.53
C TRP A 21 -3.28 -6.64 0.06
N LEU A 22 -2.92 -5.69 0.91
CA LEU A 22 -1.94 -4.67 0.59
C LEU A 22 -0.51 -5.24 0.56
N LYS A 23 -0.22 -6.17 1.48
CA LYS A 23 1.07 -6.87 1.59
C LYS A 23 1.18 -8.13 0.73
N ARG A 24 0.14 -8.46 -0.04
CA ARG A 24 0.14 -9.64 -0.91
C ARG A 24 1.32 -9.60 -1.88
N ASP A 25 1.99 -10.73 -2.02
CA ASP A 25 3.04 -10.91 -3.01
C ASP A 25 2.43 -10.87 -4.43
N ARG A 26 2.74 -9.80 -5.16
CA ARG A 26 2.30 -9.52 -6.52
C ARG A 26 3.46 -8.90 -7.28
N PHE A 27 3.38 -8.91 -8.61
CA PHE A 27 4.46 -8.40 -9.49
C PHE A 27 4.98 -7.01 -9.09
N VAL A 28 4.08 -6.10 -8.70
CA VAL A 28 4.44 -4.82 -8.06
C VAL A 28 3.89 -4.79 -6.65
N PHE A 29 4.77 -4.92 -5.66
CA PHE A 29 4.40 -4.81 -4.26
C PHE A 29 3.78 -3.43 -3.95
N VAL A 30 2.71 -3.40 -3.17
CA VAL A 30 2.04 -2.15 -2.77
C VAL A 30 2.43 -1.77 -1.35
N GLY A 31 2.00 -2.54 -0.35
CA GLY A 31 2.21 -2.19 1.06
C GLY A 31 1.55 -0.86 1.46
N TRP A 32 1.62 -0.52 2.75
CA TRP A 32 1.07 0.74 3.25
C TRP A 32 1.79 1.97 2.70
N SER A 33 3.08 1.83 2.42
CA SER A 33 3.88 2.86 1.75
C SER A 33 3.41 3.10 0.31
N GLY A 34 2.95 2.07 -0.40
CA GLY A 34 2.46 2.17 -1.78
C GLY A 34 1.29 3.14 -1.94
N ILE A 35 0.42 3.25 -0.93
CA ILE A 35 -0.74 4.15 -0.96
C ILE A 35 -0.30 5.60 -1.18
N LEU A 36 0.81 6.01 -0.58
CA LEU A 36 1.36 7.35 -0.77
C LEU A 36 2.35 7.40 -1.94
N LEU A 37 3.17 6.37 -2.09
CA LEU A 37 4.24 6.33 -3.09
C LEU A 37 3.70 6.38 -4.52
N PHE A 38 2.70 5.56 -4.87
CA PHE A 38 2.20 5.50 -6.24
C PHE A 38 1.58 6.82 -6.73
N PRO A 39 0.65 7.47 -6.01
CA PRO A 39 0.08 8.72 -6.49
C PRO A 39 1.14 9.84 -6.55
N CYS A 40 2.00 9.97 -5.54
CA CYS A 40 3.04 10.99 -5.55
C CYS A 40 4.06 10.80 -6.67
N ALA A 41 4.57 9.58 -6.85
CA ALA A 41 5.52 9.28 -7.91
C ALA A 41 4.90 9.47 -9.30
N TYR A 42 3.65 9.03 -9.48
CA TYR A 42 2.93 9.18 -10.74
C TYR A 42 2.70 10.65 -11.10
N LEU A 43 2.25 11.47 -10.14
CA LEU A 43 2.01 12.90 -10.37
C LEU A 43 3.31 13.67 -10.58
N ALA A 44 4.38 13.37 -9.84
CA ALA A 44 5.68 14.02 -10.02
C ALA A 44 6.24 13.73 -11.42
N LEU A 45 6.25 12.46 -11.83
CA LEU A 45 6.74 12.07 -13.15
C LEU A 45 5.84 12.62 -14.26
N GLY A 46 4.53 12.49 -14.11
CA GLY A 46 3.55 13.02 -15.07
C GLY A 46 3.65 14.54 -15.20
N GLY A 47 3.84 15.26 -14.10
CA GLY A 47 4.04 16.71 -14.10
C GLY A 47 5.30 17.12 -14.83
N TRP A 48 6.41 16.41 -14.64
CA TRP A 48 7.65 16.67 -15.37
C TRP A 48 7.52 16.38 -16.87
N LEU A 49 6.94 15.24 -17.25
CA LEU A 49 6.67 14.90 -18.65
C LEU A 49 5.75 15.94 -19.31
N THR A 50 4.70 16.36 -18.62
CA THR A 50 3.77 17.38 -19.10
C THR A 50 4.46 18.73 -19.25
N GLY A 51 5.26 19.14 -18.25
CA GLY A 51 5.99 20.39 -18.24
C GLY A 51 6.95 20.49 -19.43
N THR A 52 7.78 19.44 -19.62
CA THR A 52 8.74 19.39 -20.73
C THR A 52 8.10 19.30 -22.11
N THR A 53 6.88 18.75 -22.21
CA THR A 53 6.18 18.58 -23.50
C THR A 53 5.36 19.80 -23.89
N LEU A 54 4.71 20.47 -22.93
CA LEU A 54 3.63 21.42 -23.23
C LEU A 54 3.79 22.81 -22.59
N VAL A 55 4.70 22.99 -21.62
CA VAL A 55 4.73 24.19 -20.78
C VAL A 55 5.98 25.03 -21.05
N THR A 56 5.80 26.34 -21.27
CA THR A 56 6.90 27.33 -21.37
C THR A 56 7.30 27.83 -19.99
N SER A 57 8.53 28.33 -19.86
CA SER A 57 9.05 28.97 -18.62
C SER A 57 8.61 30.42 -18.48
#